data_AF-A0A6B2SPG5-F1
#
_entry.id   AF-A0A6B2SPG5-F1
#
_cell.length_a   1.000
_cell.length_b   1.000
_cell.length_c   1.000
_cell.angle_alpha   90.00
_cell.angle_beta   90.00
_cell.angle_gamma   90.00
#
_symmetry.space_group_name_H-M   'P 1'
#
loop_
_entity.id
_entity.type
_entity.pdbx_description
1 polymer ?
#
loop_
_entity_poly.entity_id
_entity_poly.type
_entity_poly.pdbx_seq_one_letter_code
_entity_poly.pdbx_strand_id
1 'polypeptide(L)'
;MPEREAAELAAWPGMFDRLAPRVRVPVRFTFAEHELWWRRREPDLAALADAFTTAPRVLLEHQQDAGHNISLGWAARAYHLRALAFLEECLPPGA
;
A
#
# COMPACT_ATOMS: atom_id res chain seq x y z
N MET A 1 5.73 -23.22 6.56
CA MET A 1 5.54 -21.99 7.37
C MET A 1 5.36 -22.35 8.83
N PRO A 2 5.87 -21.54 9.76
CA PRO A 2 5.53 -21.63 11.19
C PRO A 2 4.02 -21.53 11.43
N GLU A 3 3.51 -22.21 12.46
CA GLU A 3 2.07 -22.31 12.74
C GLU A 3 1.39 -20.96 12.99
N ARG A 4 2.07 -20.04 13.69
CA ARG A 4 1.55 -18.69 13.94
C ARG A 4 1.38 -17.90 12.63
N GLU A 5 2.37 -17.97 11.75
CA GLU A 5 2.34 -17.28 10.46
C GLU A 5 1.21 -17.82 9.58
N ALA A 6 1.00 -19.14 9.57
CA ALA A 6 -0.12 -19.76 8.85
C ALA A 6 -1.49 -19.35 9.40
N ALA A 7 -1.63 -19.26 10.73
CA ALA A 7 -2.88 -18.83 11.37
C ALA A 7 -3.21 -17.35 11.06
N GLU A 8 -2.20 -16.48 11.03
CA GLU A 8 -2.37 -15.08 10.66
C GLU A 8 -2.81 -14.91 9.20
N LEU A 9 -2.20 -15.67 8.27
CA LEU A 9 -2.59 -15.64 6.86
C LEU A 9 -4.07 -16.00 6.66
N ALA A 10 -4.56 -17.01 7.37
CA ALA A 10 -5.97 -17.41 7.29
C ALA A 10 -6.92 -16.34 7.85
N ALA A 11 -6.51 -15.62 8.90
CA ALA A 11 -7.30 -14.56 9.52
C ALA A 11 -7.23 -13.23 8.76
N TRP A 12 -6.23 -13.04 7.89
CA TRP A 12 -5.91 -11.78 7.25
C TRP A 12 -7.09 -11.11 6.54
N PRO A 13 -7.89 -11.79 5.68
CA PRO A 13 -8.98 -11.14 4.97
C PRO A 13 -10.02 -10.50 5.92
N GLY A 14 -10.48 -11.24 6.92
CA GLY A 14 -11.44 -10.72 7.90
C GLY A 14 -10.85 -9.67 8.84
N MET A 15 -9.53 -9.66 9.03
CA MET A 15 -8.84 -8.59 9.74
C MET A 15 -8.77 -7.31 8.88
N PHE A 16 -8.44 -7.44 7.60
CA PHE A 16 -8.41 -6.33 6.66
C PHE A 16 -9.76 -5.64 6.57
N ASP A 17 -10.84 -6.38 6.35
CA ASP A 17 -12.21 -5.83 6.24
C ASP A 17 -12.63 -5.05 7.50
N ARG A 18 -12.15 -5.48 8.67
CA ARG A 18 -12.44 -4.81 9.95
C ARG A 18 -11.57 -3.57 10.18
N LEU A 19 -10.34 -3.55 9.67
CA LEU A 19 -9.35 -2.51 9.98
C LEU A 19 -9.30 -1.41 8.93
N ALA A 20 -9.44 -1.72 7.63
CA ALA A 20 -9.34 -0.72 6.57
C ALA A 20 -10.33 0.45 6.75
N PRO A 21 -11.62 0.23 7.11
CA PRO A 21 -12.56 1.32 7.37
C PRO A 21 -12.20 2.20 8.58
N ARG A 22 -11.30 1.74 9.46
CA ARG A 22 -10.92 2.46 10.68
C ARG A 22 -9.73 3.40 10.48
N VAL A 23 -9.07 3.32 9.33
CA VAL A 23 -7.94 4.20 8.98
C VAL A 23 -8.48 5.59 8.64
N ARG A 24 -7.99 6.61 9.35
CA ARG A 24 -8.46 8.01 9.24
C ARG A 24 -7.41 8.97 8.68
N VAL A 25 -6.31 8.42 8.20
CA VAL A 25 -5.16 9.17 7.65
C VAL A 25 -5.01 8.86 6.17
N PRO A 26 -4.38 9.73 5.37
CA PRO A 26 -4.07 9.42 3.98
C PRO A 26 -3.29 8.10 3.83
N VAL A 27 -3.60 7.33 2.81
CA VAL A 27 -2.96 6.04 2.52
C VAL A 27 -2.36 6.07 1.12
N ARG A 28 -1.16 5.50 0.97
CA ARG A 28 -0.50 5.29 -0.32
C ARG A 28 -0.01 3.86 -0.41
N PHE A 29 -0.52 3.12 -1.37
CA PHE A 29 0.03 1.83 -1.79
C PHE A 29 0.94 2.06 -2.99
N THR A 30 2.10 1.42 -3.03
CA THR A 30 2.97 1.42 -4.22
C THR A 30 3.27 -0.01 -4.60
N PHE A 31 2.93 -0.35 -5.83
CA PHE A 31 3.16 -1.67 -6.40
C PHE A 31 4.34 -1.63 -7.36
N ALA A 32 5.20 -2.63 -7.29
CA ALA A 32 6.35 -2.77 -8.18
C ALA A 32 5.90 -3.21 -9.59
N GLU A 33 6.65 -2.83 -10.61
CA GLU A 33 6.44 -3.29 -11.98
C GLU A 33 6.46 -4.80 -12.11
N HIS A 34 7.44 -5.44 -11.47
CA HIS A 34 7.61 -6.90 -11.49
C HIS A 34 7.05 -7.55 -10.21
N GLU A 35 5.97 -7.00 -9.66
CA GLU A 35 5.28 -7.56 -8.50
C GLU A 35 4.57 -8.88 -8.87
N LEU A 36 4.81 -9.93 -8.08
CA LEU A 36 4.32 -11.30 -8.30
C LEU A 36 3.47 -11.85 -7.15
N TRP A 37 3.46 -11.19 -5.98
CA TRP A 37 2.74 -11.64 -4.79
C TRP A 37 1.35 -11.01 -4.70
N TRP A 38 1.18 -9.81 -5.26
CA TRP A 38 -0.08 -9.08 -5.23
C TRP A 38 -0.82 -9.16 -6.57
N ARG A 39 -2.14 -9.36 -6.50
CA ARG A 39 -3.02 -9.19 -7.66
C ARG A 39 -3.15 -7.70 -7.97
N ARG A 40 -2.78 -7.32 -9.18
CA ARG A 40 -2.78 -5.92 -9.64
C ARG A 40 -3.74 -5.67 -10.80
N ARG A 41 -4.81 -6.45 -10.89
CA ARG A 41 -5.86 -6.18 -11.87
C ARG A 41 -6.67 -4.99 -11.37
N GLU A 42 -7.12 -4.13 -12.28
CA GLU A 42 -7.93 -2.95 -11.96
C GLU A 42 -9.05 -3.20 -10.92
N PRO A 43 -9.91 -4.22 -11.05
CA PRO A 43 -10.97 -4.45 -10.06
C PRO A 43 -10.44 -4.85 -8.67
N ASP A 44 -9.27 -5.49 -8.59
CA ASP A 44 -8.68 -5.89 -7.31
C ASP A 44 -8.09 -4.67 -6.59
N LEU A 45 -7.49 -3.75 -7.35
CA LEU A 45 -6.94 -2.49 -6.84
C LEU A 45 -8.04 -1.52 -6.43
N ALA A 46 -9.12 -1.42 -7.20
CA ALA A 46 -10.30 -0.64 -6.83
C ALA A 46 -10.91 -1.14 -5.51
N ALA A 47 -11.15 -2.45 -5.39
CA ALA A 47 -11.69 -3.04 -4.16
C ALA A 47 -10.78 -2.81 -2.94
N LEU A 48 -9.45 -2.85 -3.13
CA LEU A 48 -8.49 -2.51 -2.08
C LEU A 48 -8.68 -1.06 -1.60
N ALA A 49 -8.79 -0.09 -2.52
CA ALA A 49 -8.94 1.31 -2.17
C ALA A 49 -10.31 1.59 -1.53
N ASP A 50 -11.38 1.01 -2.07
CA ASP A 50 -12.76 1.18 -1.58
C ASP A 50 -12.95 0.70 -0.14
N ALA A 51 -12.13 -0.25 0.32
CA ALA A 51 -12.17 -0.73 1.71
C ALA A 51 -11.78 0.35 2.75
N PHE A 52 -11.05 1.40 2.35
CA PHE A 52 -10.59 2.47 3.24
C PHE A 52 -11.61 3.62 3.33
N THR A 53 -12.85 3.30 3.70
CA THR A 53 -14.00 4.23 3.65
C THR A 53 -13.88 5.51 4.49
N THR A 54 -12.94 5.58 5.44
CA THR A 54 -12.72 6.76 6.30
C THR A 54 -11.38 7.46 6.02
N ALA A 55 -10.54 6.91 5.14
CA ALA A 55 -9.33 7.59 4.74
C ALA A 55 -9.68 8.80 3.87
N PRO A 56 -9.10 9.99 4.12
CA PRO A 56 -9.38 11.18 3.32
C PRO A 56 -8.81 11.10 1.90
N ARG A 57 -7.84 10.20 1.67
CA ARG A 57 -7.19 9.98 0.38
C ARG A 57 -6.58 8.59 0.37
N VAL A 58 -6.77 7.86 -0.72
CA VAL A 58 -6.09 6.59 -0.99
C VAL A 58 -5.45 6.67 -2.37
N LEU A 59 -4.14 6.52 -2.45
CA LEU A 59 -3.39 6.50 -3.71
C LEU A 59 -2.88 5.09 -4.00
N LEU A 60 -3.08 4.65 -5.24
CA LEU A 60 -2.54 3.40 -5.76
C LEU A 60 -1.49 3.76 -6.81
N GLU A 61 -0.23 3.51 -6.48
CA GLU A 61 0.91 3.92 -7.28
C GLU A 61 1.61 2.73 -7.90
N HIS A 62 2.26 2.97 -9.04
CA HIS A 62 3.06 1.99 -9.73
C HIS A 62 4.51 2.48 -9.85
N GLN A 63 5.45 1.68 -9.36
CA GLN A 63 6.88 1.96 -9.45
C GLN A 63 7.52 1.12 -10.56
N GLN A 64 7.92 1.82 -11.62
CA GLN A 64 8.70 1.26 -12.72
C GLN A 64 10.07 0.77 -12.24
N ASP A 65 10.62 -0.22 -12.95
CA ASP A 65 11.96 -0.78 -12.74
C ASP A 65 12.19 -1.34 -11.33
N ALA A 66 11.12 -1.78 -10.66
CA ALA A 66 11.17 -2.33 -9.31
C ALA A 66 10.64 -3.75 -9.24
N GLY A 67 11.25 -4.56 -8.38
CA GLY A 67 10.70 -5.83 -7.90
C GLY A 67 10.04 -5.66 -6.52
N HIS A 68 9.58 -6.77 -5.94
CA HIS A 68 8.82 -6.80 -4.68
C HIS A 68 9.47 -5.96 -3.55
N ASN A 69 10.78 -6.07 -3.38
CA ASN A 69 11.54 -5.26 -2.43
C ASN A 69 11.86 -3.87 -3.01
N ILE A 70 10.83 -3.06 -3.25
CA ILE A 70 10.91 -1.76 -3.95
C ILE A 70 11.96 -0.82 -3.34
N SER A 71 12.22 -0.91 -2.03
CA SER A 71 13.17 -0.07 -1.31
C SER A 71 14.65 -0.47 -1.45
N LEU A 72 14.98 -1.59 -2.13
CA LEU A 72 16.33 -2.17 -2.10
C LEU A 72 17.06 -2.20 -3.46
N GLY A 73 16.56 -1.50 -4.48
CA GLY A 73 17.12 -1.52 -5.83
C GLY A 73 17.38 -0.16 -6.46
N TRP A 74 17.65 -0.15 -7.77
CA TRP A 74 17.95 1.08 -8.54
C TRP A 74 16.80 2.09 -8.51
N ALA A 75 15.56 1.62 -8.50
CA ALA A 75 14.36 2.45 -8.38
C ALA A 75 14.10 2.98 -6.95
N ALA A 76 14.85 2.52 -5.94
CA ALA A 76 14.57 2.85 -4.53
C ALA A 76 14.63 4.34 -4.25
N ARG A 77 15.58 5.07 -4.87
CA ARG A 77 15.68 6.52 -4.71
C ARG A 77 14.40 7.22 -5.17
N ALA A 78 13.88 6.85 -6.35
CA ALA A 78 12.65 7.44 -6.87
C ALA A 78 11.45 7.08 -5.98
N TYR A 79 11.37 5.83 -5.53
CA TYR A 79 10.34 5.38 -4.60
C TYR A 79 10.35 6.19 -3.28
N HIS A 80 11.51 6.34 -2.65
CA HIS A 80 11.64 7.07 -1.38
C HIS A 80 11.33 8.55 -1.53
N LEU A 81 11.77 9.20 -2.61
CA LEU A 81 11.44 10.61 -2.86
C LEU A 81 9.93 10.81 -3.04
N ARG A 82 9.24 9.89 -3.72
CA ARG A 82 7.77 9.94 -3.86
C ARG A 82 7.05 9.66 -2.54
N ALA A 83 7.58 8.77 -1.70
CA ALA A 83 7.04 8.51 -0.37
C ALA A 83 7.18 9.74 0.55
N LEU A 84 8.32 10.44 0.49
CA LEU A 84 8.54 11.70 1.20
C LEU A 84 7.64 12.82 0.66
N ALA A 85 7.52 12.97 -0.66
CA ALA A 85 6.61 13.94 -1.25
C ALA A 85 5.15 13.70 -0.82
N PHE A 86 4.72 12.43 -0.78
CA PHE A 86 3.41 12.06 -0.24
C PHE A 86 3.25 12.49 1.22
N LEU A 87 4.27 12.30 2.05
CA LEU A 87 4.25 12.77 3.44
C LEU A 87 4.06 14.29 3.50
N GLU A 88 4.85 15.06 2.75
CA GLU A 88 4.73 16.53 2.69
C GLU A 88 3.32 16.98 2.29
N GLU A 89 2.69 16.31 1.32
CA GLU A 89 1.30 16.60 0.92
C GLU A 89 0.25 16.25 1.98
N CYS A 90 0.58 15.38 2.93
CA CYS A 90 -0.31 15.02 4.03
C CYS A 90 -0.24 16.01 5.20
N LEU A 91 0.82 16.83 5.26
CA LEU A 91 1.01 17.78 6.33
C LEU A 91 0.11 19.02 6.13
N PRO A 92 -0.38 19.63 7.22
CA PRO A 92 -1.10 20.88 7.11
C PRO A 92 -0.17 21.97 6.55
N PRO A 93 -0.72 23.02 5.91
CA PRO A 93 0.07 24.13 5.42
C PRO A 93 0.95 24.75 6.53
N GLY A 94 2.26 24.78 6.33
CA GLY A 94 3.23 25.40 7.25
C GLY A 94 3.73 24.49 8.39
N ALA A 95 3.55 23.18 8.30
CA ALA A 95 4.20 22.18 9.16
C ALA A 95 5.72 22.10 8.93
#